data_AF-A0A239AIL3-F1
#
_entry.id   AF-A0A239AIL3-F1
#
_cell.length_a   1.000
_cell.length_b   1.000
_cell.length_c   1.000
_cell.angle_alpha   90.00
_cell.angle_beta   90.00
_cell.angle_gamma   90.00
#
_symmetry.space_group_name_H-M   'P 1'
#
loop_
_entity.id
_entity.type
_entity.pdbx_description
1 polymer ?
#
loop_
_entity_poly.entity_id
_entity_poly.type
_entity_poly.pdbx_seq_one_letter_code
_entity_poly.pdbx_strand_id
1 'polypeptide(L)' 'MVLDHTVDEGHPPDAPQLVPAVARVITRTRRRPGTVTADRGYGETRVEEDLHDLGVRTVVIPRKSSLGLVDQ' A
#
# COMPACT_ATOMS: atom_id res chain seq x y z
N MET A 1 6.97 -16.71 1.46
CA MET A 1 7.23 -16.30 2.86
C MET A 1 6.37 -15.09 3.15
N VAL A 2 5.73 -15.03 4.31
CA VAL A 2 4.99 -13.85 4.78
C VAL A 2 5.81 -13.19 5.90
N LEU A 3 6.03 -11.88 5.82
CA LEU A 3 6.88 -11.12 6.76
C LEU A 3 6.09 -10.27 7.76
N ASP A 4 4.86 -9.92 7.41
CA ASP A 4 3.97 -9.08 8.19
C ASP A 4 2.53 -9.58 7.94
N HIS A 5 1.73 -9.71 9.00
CA HIS A 5 0.35 -10.17 8.95
C HIS A 5 -0.41 -9.62 10.15
N THR A 6 -1.58 -9.03 9.89
CA THR A 6 -2.56 -8.60 10.89
C THR A 6 -3.91 -9.25 10.61
N VAL A 7 -4.72 -9.38 11.67
CA VAL A 7 -6.12 -9.79 11.58
C VAL A 7 -6.92 -8.67 12.21
N ASP A 8 -7.83 -8.11 11.44
CA ASP A 8 -8.65 -6.96 11.81
C ASP A 8 -10.13 -7.33 11.67
N GLU A 9 -10.97 -6.79 12.55
CA GLU A 9 -12.43 -7.02 12.47
C GLU A 9 -13.04 -6.16 11.36
N GLY A 10 -13.84 -6.80 10.49
CA GLY A 10 -14.49 -6.14 9.36
C GLY A 10 -13.56 -5.94 8.15
N HIS A 11 -13.87 -4.93 7.33
CA HIS A 11 -13.05 -4.55 6.16
C HIS A 11 -12.55 -3.10 6.36
N PRO A 12 -11.46 -2.91 7.14
CA PRO A 12 -10.85 -1.60 7.26
C PRO A 12 -10.35 -1.13 5.88
N PRO A 13 -10.32 0.19 5.61
CA PRO A 13 -9.85 0.71 4.33
C PRO A 13 -8.44 0.21 3.99
N ASP A 14 -8.24 -0.27 2.77
CA ASP A 14 -6.96 -0.87 2.34
C ASP A 14 -5.83 0.16 2.28
N ALA A 15 -6.03 1.28 1.58
CA ALA A 15 -5.00 2.27 1.27
C ALA A 15 -4.14 2.72 2.47
N PRO A 16 -4.71 3.10 3.64
CA PRO A 16 -3.93 3.51 4.81
C PRO A 16 -3.02 2.43 5.41
N GLN A 17 -3.22 1.16 5.07
CA GLN A 17 -2.52 0.03 5.71
C GLN A 17 -1.18 -0.31 5.06
N LEU A 18 -1.03 0.00 3.75
CA LEU A 18 0.14 -0.47 2.98
C LEU A 18 1.45 0.16 3.42
N VAL A 19 1.47 1.48 3.60
CA VAL A 19 2.69 2.23 3.97
C VAL A 19 3.22 1.79 5.35
N PRO A 20 2.38 1.68 6.41
CA PRO A 20 2.82 1.10 7.68
C PRO A 20 3.35 -0.34 7.57
N ALA A 21 2.70 -1.20 6.77
CA ALA A 21 3.14 -2.58 6.59
C ALA A 21 4.53 -2.66 5.93
N VAL A 22 4.77 -1.85 4.89
CA VAL A 22 6.09 -1.76 4.24
C VAL A 22 7.15 -1.25 5.21
N ALA A 23 6.84 -0.24 6.04
CA ALA A 23 7.75 0.25 7.06
C ALA A 23 8.13 -0.82 8.10
N ARG A 24 7.18 -1.67 8.51
CA ARG A 24 7.46 -2.82 9.40
C ARG A 24 8.37 -3.86 8.72
N VAL A 25 8.14 -4.16 7.45
CA VAL A 25 9.01 -5.05 6.67
C VAL A 25 10.43 -4.49 6.53
N ILE A 26 10.58 -3.18 6.27
CA ILE A 26 11.90 -2.52 6.23
C ILE A 26 12.59 -2.65 7.58
N THR A 27 11.88 -2.38 8.67
CA THR A 27 12.41 -2.48 10.03
C THR A 27 12.88 -3.91 10.35
N ARG A 28 12.09 -4.91 9.96
CA ARG A 28 12.39 -6.34 10.17
C ARG A 28 13.60 -6.81 9.36
N THR A 29 13.70 -6.39 8.10
CA THR A 29 14.71 -6.89 7.15
C THR A 29 15.96 -6.02 7.07
N ARG A 30 15.88 -4.79 7.60
CA ARG A 30 16.88 -3.72 7.43
C ARG A 30 17.18 -3.41 5.95
N ARG A 31 16.23 -3.71 5.05
CA ARG A 31 16.37 -3.48 3.61
C ARG A 31 15.13 -2.80 3.05
N ARG A 32 15.33 -1.84 2.15
CA ARG A 32 14.25 -1.17 1.41
C ARG A 32 13.85 -2.02 0.21
N PRO A 33 12.56 -2.33 0.01
CA PRO A 33 12.11 -2.99 -1.21
C PRO A 33 12.45 -2.16 -2.45
N GLY A 34 13.00 -2.81 -3.48
CA GLY A 34 13.17 -2.17 -4.78
C GLY A 34 11.84 -1.93 -5.50
N THR A 35 10.85 -2.77 -5.23
CA THR A 35 9.53 -2.75 -5.87
C THR A 35 8.43 -3.12 -4.88
N VAL A 36 7.31 -2.41 -4.93
CA VAL A 36 6.07 -2.74 -4.21
C VAL A 36 4.94 -2.89 -5.23
N THR A 37 4.18 -3.98 -5.10
CA THR A 37 3.00 -4.28 -5.92
C THR A 37 1.81 -4.51 -5.01
N ALA A 38 0.64 -3.98 -5.37
CA ALA A 38 -0.59 -4.20 -4.63
C ALA A 38 -1.80 -4.11 -5.59
N ASP A 39 -2.97 -4.50 -5.12
CA ASP A 39 -4.20 -4.39 -5.90
C ASP A 39 -4.73 -2.96 -5.97
N ARG A 40 -5.83 -2.77 -6.71
CA ARG A 40 -6.45 -1.46 -6.93
C ARG A 40 -6.96 -0.79 -5.64
N GLY A 41 -7.24 -1.54 -4.58
CA GLY A 41 -7.70 -0.99 -3.29
C GLY A 41 -6.70 0.02 -2.70
N TYR A 42 -5.42 -0.14 -3.06
CA TYR A 42 -4.31 0.73 -2.65
C TYR A 42 -3.95 1.81 -3.68
N GLY A 43 -4.68 1.91 -4.79
CA GLY A 43 -4.34 2.74 -5.96
C GLY A 43 -4.55 4.25 -5.81
N GLU A 44 -4.48 4.78 -4.59
CA GLU A 44 -4.59 6.22 -4.29
C GLU A 44 -3.24 6.90 -4.48
N THR A 45 -3.21 8.11 -5.07
CA THR A 45 -1.95 8.83 -5.37
C THR A 45 -1.05 9.00 -4.15
N ARG A 46 -1.65 9.32 -3.00
CA ARG A 46 -0.92 9.52 -1.75
C ARG A 46 -0.17 8.27 -1.28
N VAL A 47 -0.72 7.07 -1.55
CA VAL A 47 -0.07 5.81 -1.19
C VAL A 47 1.22 5.63 -2.01
N GLU A 48 1.21 5.98 -3.29
CA GLU A 48 2.40 5.92 -4.15
C GLU A 48 3.47 6.91 -3.69
N GLU A 49 3.07 8.16 -3.38
CA GLU A 49 3.97 9.20 -2.84
C GLU A 49 4.61 8.76 -1.51
N ASP A 50 3.81 8.27 -0.56
CA ASP A 50 4.30 7.81 0.74
C ASP A 50 5.25 6.59 0.61
N LEU A 51 5.01 5.71 -0.37
CA LEU A 51 5.92 4.58 -0.66
C LEU A 51 7.26 5.07 -1.24
N HIS A 52 7.24 6.10 -2.08
CA HIS A 52 8.45 6.74 -2.57
C HIS A 52 9.23 7.44 -1.45
N ASP A 53 8.55 8.08 -0.50
CA ASP A 53 9.16 8.69 0.69
C ASP A 53 9.81 7.64 1.61
N LEU A 54 9.26 6.43 1.67
CA LEU A 54 9.90 5.27 2.32
C LEU A 54 11.13 4.73 1.56
N GLY A 55 11.40 5.26 0.36
CA GLY A 55 12.53 4.89 -0.48
C GLY A 55 12.28 3.68 -1.38
N VAL A 56 11.01 3.33 -1.65
CA VAL A 56 10.65 2.35 -2.67
C VAL A 56 10.88 2.96 -4.05
N ARG A 57 11.63 2.28 -4.91
CA ARG A 57 11.99 2.80 -6.24
C ARG A 57 10.90 2.59 -7.27
N THR A 58 10.19 1.46 -7.21
CA THR A 58 9.17 1.10 -8.20
C THR A 58 7.88 0.74 -7.50
N VAL A 59 6.80 1.44 -7.82
CA VAL A 59 5.46 1.14 -7.31
C VAL A 59 4.60 0.71 -8.49
N VAL A 60 3.99 -0.48 -8.39
CA VAL A 60 3.09 -1.03 -9.42
C VAL A 60 1.76 -1.34 -8.77
N ILE A 61 0.91 -0.32 -8.70
CA ILE A 61 -0.43 -0.42 -8.12
C ILE A 61 -1.40 0.17 -9.15
N PRO A 62 -2.39 -0.61 -9.65
CA PRO A 62 -3.39 -0.08 -10.56
C PRO A 62 -4.13 1.09 -9.93
N ARG A 63 -4.24 2.22 -10.64
CA ARG A 63 -4.93 3.41 -10.13
C ARG A 63 -6.39 3.09 -9.82
N LYS A 64 -6.86 3.57 -8.68
CA LYS A 64 -8.26 3.51 -8.28
C LYS A 64 -9.05 4.40 -9.24
N SER A 65 -9.99 3.81 -9.97
CA SER A 65 -10.87 4.56 -10.87
C SER A 65 -11.79 5.48 -10.08
N SER A 66 -11.97 6.72 -10.54
CA SER A 66 -12.94 7.67 -9.97
C SER A 66 -14.39 7.42 -10.43
N LEU A 67 -14.66 6.36 -11.19
CA LEU A 67 -16.01 6.05 -11.67
C LEU A 67 -16.84 5.40 -10.56
N GLY A 68 -17.76 6.17 -9.96
CA GLY A 68 -18.76 5.68 -9.01
C GLY A 68 -19.41 6.71 -8.08
N LEU A 69 -18.94 7.96 -8.01
CA LEU A 69 -19.69 9.06 -7.38
C LEU A 69 -20.29 9.97 -8.45
N VAL A 70 -21.23 9.40 -9.20
CA VAL A 70 -22.32 10.15 -9.82
C VAL A 70 -23.61 9.61 -9.21
N ASP A 71 -24.19 10.43 -8.34
CA ASP A 71 -25.54 10.45 -7.76
C ASP A 71 -26.31 9.11 -7.60
N GLN A 72 -26.50 8.69 -6.34
CA GLN A 72 -27.63 7.89 -5.84
C GLN A 72 -27.89 8.29 -4.37
#